data_AF-X0VNS2-F1
#
_entry.id   AF-X0VNS2-F1
#
_cell.length_a   1.000
_cell.length_b   1.000
_cell.length_c   1.000
_cell.angle_alpha   90.00
_cell.angle_beta   90.00
_cell.angle_gamma   90.00
#
_symmetry.space_group_name_H-M   'P 1'
#
loop_
_entity.id
_entity.type
_entity.pdbx_description
1 polymer ?
#
loop_
_entity_poly.entity_id
_entity_poly.type
_entity_poly.pdbx_seq_one_letter_code
_entity_poly.pdbx_strand_id
1 'polypeptide(L)'
;DSPKMSFFTWKGGNFYPGLSTYKNIPQESKLPYAVGGERMAGFTFEYALQSYHRKPTTYNKALMFFSCADFLAYTLLANYVNPENDMYDPNLIRQETGLSKEVLLSLVMAKSFLNVYRVMNRDARVIPMIWIDKESAVLMLRIPF
;
A
#
# COMPACT_ATOMS: atom_id res chain seq x y z
N ASP A 1 20.31 17.71 -13.21
CA ASP A 1 19.31 16.81 -13.80
C ASP A 1 18.04 16.78 -13.00
N SER A 2 16.93 17.20 -13.62
CA SER A 2 15.61 17.12 -12.97
C SER A 2 15.18 15.66 -12.86
N PRO A 3 14.75 15.21 -11.68
CA PRO A 3 14.44 13.82 -11.46
C PRO A 3 13.12 13.43 -12.14
N LYS A 4 13.14 12.34 -12.91
CA LYS A 4 11.95 11.77 -13.57
C LYS A 4 11.38 10.63 -12.71
N MET A 5 10.12 10.77 -12.33
CA MET A 5 9.33 9.73 -11.66
C MET A 5 8.55 8.94 -12.72
N SER A 6 8.84 7.65 -12.85
CA SER A 6 8.15 6.77 -13.80
C SER A 6 7.48 5.62 -13.05
N PHE A 7 6.14 5.61 -12.99
CA PHE A 7 5.35 4.57 -12.33
C PHE A 7 5.36 3.21 -13.06
N PHE A 8 5.76 3.19 -14.33
CA PHE A 8 5.94 1.99 -15.12
C PHE A 8 7.34 2.00 -15.72
N THR A 9 8.12 0.96 -15.46
CA THR A 9 9.52 0.91 -15.90
C THR A 9 9.85 -0.41 -16.58
N TRP A 10 10.52 -0.30 -17.72
CA TRP A 10 11.21 -1.42 -18.36
C TRP A 10 12.70 -1.36 -18.00
N LYS A 11 13.23 -2.40 -17.36
CA LYS A 11 14.66 -2.49 -17.01
C LYS A 11 15.18 -3.91 -17.20
N GLY A 12 16.23 -4.08 -18.01
CA GLY A 12 16.85 -5.38 -18.24
C GLY A 12 15.91 -6.45 -18.84
N GLY A 13 14.98 -6.04 -19.71
CA GLY A 13 14.00 -6.94 -20.34
C GLY A 13 12.77 -7.29 -19.49
N ASN A 14 12.70 -6.81 -18.25
CA ASN A 14 11.55 -7.03 -17.37
C ASN A 14 10.69 -5.77 -17.25
N PHE A 15 9.36 -5.98 -17.26
CA PHE A 15 8.38 -4.94 -16.97
C PHE A 15 8.10 -4.88 -15.47
N TYR A 16 8.21 -3.69 -14.90
CA TYR A 16 7.97 -3.46 -13.49
C TYR A 16 6.84 -2.44 -13.29
N PRO A 17 5.66 -2.89 -12.80
CA PRO A 17 4.58 -2.00 -12.41
C PRO A 17 4.83 -1.43 -11.01
N GLY A 18 4.66 -0.12 -10.85
CA GLY A 18 4.70 0.53 -9.53
C GLY A 18 6.10 0.62 -8.92
N LEU A 19 7.16 0.71 -9.73
CA LEU A 19 8.51 0.98 -9.21
C LEU A 19 8.82 2.47 -9.22
N SER A 20 9.39 2.95 -8.12
CA SER A 20 10.07 4.23 -8.14
C SER A 20 11.41 4.12 -8.85
N THR A 21 11.58 4.89 -9.92
CA THR A 21 12.90 5.07 -10.58
C THR A 21 13.78 6.10 -9.86
N TYR A 22 13.35 6.59 -8.69
CA TYR A 22 14.02 7.67 -8.00
C TYR A 22 15.23 7.14 -7.23
N LYS A 23 16.39 7.11 -7.89
CA LYS A 23 17.61 6.51 -7.35
C LYS A 23 18.23 7.28 -6.18
N ASN A 24 17.95 8.57 -6.05
CA ASN A 24 18.59 9.47 -5.09
C ASN A 24 17.55 10.14 -4.16
N ILE A 25 16.73 9.35 -3.48
CA ILE A 25 15.87 9.89 -2.40
C ILE A 25 16.78 10.16 -1.19
N PRO A 26 16.79 11.38 -0.62
CA PRO A 26 17.52 11.67 0.62
C PRO A 26 17.12 10.68 1.73
N GLN A 27 18.07 10.26 2.57
CA GLN A 27 17.87 9.20 3.56
C GLN A 27 16.64 9.48 4.46
N GLU A 28 16.50 10.72 4.91
CA GLU A 28 15.38 11.21 5.71
C GLU A 28 14.01 11.12 5.02
N SER A 29 13.99 11.07 3.69
CA SER A 29 12.78 11.04 2.87
C SER A 29 12.38 9.63 2.41
N LYS A 30 13.27 8.64 2.54
CA LYS A 30 13.04 7.27 2.02
C LYS A 30 11.83 6.60 2.65
N LEU A 31 11.73 6.60 3.98
CA LEU A 31 10.61 5.98 4.67
C LEU A 31 9.29 6.72 4.40
N PRO A 32 9.19 8.06 4.56
CA PRO A 32 7.99 8.82 4.17
C PRO A 32 7.56 8.60 2.72
N TYR A 33 8.53 8.45 1.81
CA TYR A 33 8.28 8.13 0.41
C TYR A 33 7.63 6.75 0.25
N ALA A 34 8.24 5.71 0.82
CA ALA A 34 7.78 4.33 0.70
C ALA A 34 6.38 4.13 1.32
N VAL A 35 6.11 4.74 2.48
CA VAL A 35 4.78 4.66 3.11
C VAL A 35 3.76 5.60 2.46
N GLY A 36 4.21 6.55 1.63
CA GLY A 36 3.36 7.57 1.01
C GLY A 36 2.34 6.99 0.06
N GLY A 37 2.74 5.99 -0.74
CA GLY A 37 1.83 5.29 -1.65
C GLY A 37 0.67 4.63 -0.91
N GLU A 38 0.97 3.87 0.14
CA GLU A 38 0.00 3.19 0.99
C GLU A 38 -0.94 4.16 1.73
N ARG A 39 -0.42 5.31 2.20
CA ARG A 39 -1.26 6.36 2.80
C ARG A 39 -2.24 6.94 1.79
N MET A 40 -1.77 7.26 0.58
CA MET A 40 -2.62 7.81 -0.46
C MET A 40 -3.66 6.80 -0.96
N ALA A 41 -3.27 5.52 -1.08
CA ALA A 41 -4.18 4.41 -1.36
C ALA A 41 -5.28 4.28 -0.30
N GLY A 42 -4.96 4.51 0.97
CA GLY A 42 -5.95 4.60 2.04
C GLY A 42 -6.98 5.72 1.80
N PHE A 43 -6.53 6.94 1.46
CA PHE A 43 -7.44 8.04 1.18
C PHE A 43 -8.31 7.80 -0.05
N THR A 44 -7.74 7.31 -1.15
CA THR A 44 -8.51 7.01 -2.37
C THR A 44 -9.52 5.88 -2.15
N PHE A 45 -9.16 4.88 -1.33
CA PHE A 45 -10.08 3.81 -0.93
C PHE A 45 -11.33 4.37 -0.25
N GLU A 46 -11.20 5.34 0.67
CA GLU A 46 -12.36 5.93 1.36
C GLU A 46 -13.34 6.58 0.37
N TYR A 47 -12.84 7.36 -0.58
CA TYR A 47 -13.68 7.97 -1.61
C TYR A 47 -14.35 6.91 -2.50
N ALA A 48 -13.59 5.91 -2.90
CA ALA A 48 -14.07 4.83 -3.76
C ALA A 48 -15.11 3.94 -3.05
N LEU A 49 -14.93 3.66 -1.75
CA LEU A 49 -15.87 2.89 -0.94
C LEU A 49 -17.22 3.61 -0.81
N GLN A 50 -17.21 4.92 -0.55
CA GLN A 50 -18.43 5.72 -0.50
C GLN A 50 -19.18 5.71 -1.84
N SER A 51 -18.45 5.84 -2.96
CA SER A 51 -19.02 5.74 -4.31
C SER A 51 -19.64 4.36 -4.56
N TYR A 52 -18.93 3.29 -4.17
CA TYR A 52 -19.38 1.90 -4.27
C TYR A 52 -20.67 1.65 -3.49
N HIS A 53 -20.75 2.06 -2.22
CA HIS A 53 -21.95 1.86 -1.38
C HIS A 53 -23.16 2.67 -1.84
N ARG A 54 -22.95 3.80 -2.53
CA ARG A 54 -24.05 4.57 -3.14
C ARG A 54 -24.56 3.90 -4.41
N LYS A 55 -23.66 3.44 -5.28
CA LYS A 55 -24.01 2.80 -6.56
C LYS A 55 -22.93 1.77 -6.97
N PRO A 56 -23.17 0.47 -6.76
CA PRO A 56 -22.18 -0.56 -7.05
C PRO A 56 -22.18 -0.94 -8.54
N THR A 57 -21.57 -0.10 -9.37
CA THR A 57 -21.32 -0.37 -10.79
C THR A 57 -20.23 -1.44 -10.98
N THR A 58 -20.13 -2.03 -12.17
CA THR A 58 -19.02 -2.95 -12.52
C THR A 58 -17.66 -2.29 -12.30
N TYR A 59 -17.52 -1.02 -12.68
CA TYR A 59 -16.30 -0.24 -12.46
C TYR A 59 -15.97 -0.12 -10.96
N ASN A 60 -16.92 0.30 -10.13
CA ASN A 60 -16.69 0.47 -8.68
C ASN A 60 -16.43 -0.88 -7.99
N LYS A 61 -17.06 -1.98 -8.43
CA LYS A 61 -16.78 -3.34 -7.93
C LYS A 61 -15.34 -3.75 -8.22
N ALA A 62 -14.88 -3.56 -9.46
CA ALA A 62 -13.50 -3.84 -9.85
C ALA A 62 -12.52 -2.97 -9.06
N LEU A 63 -12.82 -1.68 -8.90
CA LEU A 63 -12.01 -0.76 -8.11
C LEU A 63 -11.88 -1.23 -6.65
N MET A 64 -12.97 -1.66 -6.01
CA MET A 64 -12.92 -2.22 -4.64
C MET A 64 -12.05 -3.47 -4.55
N PHE A 65 -12.17 -4.37 -5.53
CA PHE A 65 -11.33 -5.57 -5.58
C PHE A 65 -9.84 -5.19 -5.65
N PHE A 66 -9.46 -4.34 -6.61
CA PHE A 66 -8.07 -3.92 -6.76
C PHE A 66 -7.57 -3.14 -5.56
N SER A 67 -8.34 -2.19 -5.01
CA SER A 67 -7.91 -1.42 -3.85
C SER A 67 -7.78 -2.25 -2.56
N CYS A 68 -8.49 -3.37 -2.43
CA CYS A 68 -8.30 -4.29 -1.30
C CYS A 68 -7.09 -5.20 -1.49
N ALA A 69 -6.78 -5.58 -2.73
CA ALA A 69 -5.76 -6.56 -3.07
C ALA A 69 -4.38 -5.96 -3.39
N ASP A 70 -4.32 -4.71 -3.86
CA ASP A 70 -3.11 -4.03 -4.34
C ASP A 70 -1.94 -4.15 -3.37
N PHE A 71 -2.02 -3.47 -2.21
CA PHE A 71 -0.88 -3.42 -1.30
C PHE A 71 -0.53 -4.79 -0.71
N LEU A 72 -1.51 -5.69 -0.57
CA LEU A 72 -1.28 -7.07 -0.16
C LEU A 72 -0.50 -7.86 -1.23
N ALA A 73 -0.95 -7.84 -2.48
CA ALA A 73 -0.27 -8.49 -3.58
C ALA A 73 1.13 -7.90 -3.82
N TYR A 74 1.25 -6.58 -3.71
CA TYR A 74 2.51 -5.86 -3.81
C TYR A 74 3.48 -6.25 -2.70
N THR A 75 3.00 -6.36 -1.45
CA THR A 75 3.79 -6.83 -0.30
C THR A 75 4.23 -8.28 -0.44
N LEU A 76 3.36 -9.16 -0.96
CA LEU A 76 3.71 -10.56 -1.25
C LEU A 76 4.77 -10.67 -2.36
N LEU A 77 4.56 -9.97 -3.48
CA LEU A 77 5.49 -9.96 -4.60
C LEU A 77 6.87 -9.44 -4.18
N ALA A 78 6.91 -8.31 -3.47
CA ALA A 78 8.14 -7.70 -3.00
C ALA A 78 8.90 -8.62 -2.04
N ASN A 79 8.23 -9.16 -1.01
CA ASN A 79 8.91 -9.90 0.06
C ASN A 79 9.24 -11.36 -0.26
N TYR A 80 8.53 -11.99 -1.19
CA TYR A 80 8.64 -13.44 -1.44
C TYR A 80 9.05 -13.81 -2.86
N VAL A 81 8.87 -12.91 -3.84
CA VAL A 81 9.30 -13.17 -5.22
C VAL A 81 10.55 -12.35 -5.58
N ASN A 82 10.61 -11.08 -5.16
CA ASN A 82 11.72 -10.18 -5.44
C ASN A 82 12.32 -9.51 -4.18
N PRO A 83 12.77 -10.28 -3.17
CA PRO A 83 13.18 -9.74 -1.86
C PRO A 83 14.38 -8.79 -1.92
N GLU A 84 15.26 -8.94 -2.91
CA GLU A 84 16.48 -8.13 -3.06
C GLU A 84 16.27 -6.84 -3.85
N ASN A 85 15.06 -6.59 -4.36
CA ASN A 85 14.78 -5.39 -5.13
C ASN A 85 14.25 -4.28 -4.21
N ASP A 86 15.13 -3.35 -3.88
CA ASP A 86 14.90 -2.18 -3.01
C ASP A 86 13.98 -1.11 -3.62
N MET A 87 13.63 -1.24 -4.91
CA MET A 87 12.71 -0.32 -5.58
C MET A 87 11.23 -0.57 -5.20
N TYR A 88 10.95 -1.69 -4.53
CA TYR A 88 9.61 -2.00 -4.01
C TYR A 88 9.42 -1.37 -2.63
N ASP A 89 8.35 -0.60 -2.45
CA ASP A 89 8.10 0.09 -1.17
C ASP A 89 8.10 -0.86 0.05
N PRO A 90 7.51 -2.07 0.01
CA PRO A 90 7.57 -3.02 1.12
C PRO A 90 9.00 -3.41 1.53
N ASN A 91 9.90 -3.57 0.56
CA ASN A 91 11.30 -3.89 0.83
C ASN A 91 12.03 -2.66 1.41
N LEU A 92 11.79 -1.47 0.85
CA LEU A 92 12.35 -0.22 1.35
C LEU A 92 11.87 0.10 2.79
N ILE A 93 10.60 -0.12 3.10
CA ILE A 93 10.04 0.01 4.45
C ILE A 93 10.82 -0.89 5.43
N ARG A 94 11.03 -2.16 5.08
CA ARG A 94 11.78 -3.10 5.93
C ARG A 94 13.23 -2.71 6.11
N GLN A 95 13.88 -2.23 5.05
CA GLN A 95 15.28 -1.77 5.12
C GLN A 95 15.43 -0.56 6.04
N GLU A 96 14.52 0.40 5.97
CA GLU A 96 14.60 1.65 6.75
C GLU A 96 14.13 1.50 8.21
N THR A 97 13.43 0.43 8.55
CA THR A 97 12.82 0.23 9.90
C THR A 97 13.32 -1.03 10.62
N GLY A 98 13.95 -1.97 9.91
CA GLY A 98 14.27 -3.30 10.45
C GLY A 98 13.05 -4.21 10.64
N LEU A 99 11.85 -3.79 10.21
CA LEU A 99 10.62 -4.58 10.33
C LEU A 99 10.77 -5.92 9.59
N SER A 100 10.33 -7.02 10.21
CA SER A 100 10.31 -8.32 9.53
C SER A 100 9.23 -8.35 8.44
N LYS A 101 9.44 -9.17 7.41
CA LYS A 101 8.42 -9.34 6.35
C LYS A 101 7.12 -9.90 6.90
N GLU A 102 7.19 -10.77 7.90
CA GLU A 102 6.04 -11.40 8.53
C GLU A 102 5.19 -10.38 9.30
N VAL A 103 5.83 -9.45 10.02
CA VAL A 103 5.10 -8.38 10.72
C VAL A 103 4.46 -7.42 9.70
N LEU A 104 5.20 -6.99 8.67
CA LEU A 104 4.64 -6.14 7.62
C LEU A 104 3.47 -6.81 6.92
N LEU A 105 3.62 -8.08 6.52
CA LEU A 105 2.56 -8.85 5.88
C LEU A 105 1.34 -8.99 6.80
N SER A 106 1.54 -9.21 8.10
CA SER A 106 0.44 -9.32 9.07
C SER A 106 -0.37 -8.03 9.17
N LEU A 107 0.30 -6.87 9.22
CA LEU A 107 -0.35 -5.56 9.22
C LEU A 107 -1.16 -5.33 7.94
N VAL A 108 -0.56 -5.64 6.79
CA VAL A 108 -1.20 -5.48 5.47
C VAL A 108 -2.39 -6.41 5.32
N MET A 109 -2.27 -7.68 5.70
CA MET A 109 -3.38 -8.64 5.70
C MET A 109 -4.52 -8.17 6.58
N ALA A 110 -4.23 -7.74 7.81
CA ALA A 110 -5.25 -7.25 8.74
C ALA A 110 -6.00 -6.02 8.17
N LYS A 111 -5.27 -5.05 7.58
CA LYS A 111 -5.88 -3.92 6.88
C LYS A 111 -6.75 -4.38 5.71
N SER A 112 -6.25 -5.26 4.85
CA SER A 112 -6.99 -5.78 3.69
C SER A 112 -8.27 -6.51 4.10
N PHE A 113 -8.23 -7.37 5.12
CA PHE A 113 -9.43 -8.05 5.61
C PHE A 113 -10.46 -7.09 6.19
N LEU A 114 -10.02 -6.10 6.97
CA LEU A 114 -10.92 -5.06 7.47
C LEU A 114 -11.53 -4.24 6.33
N ASN A 115 -10.77 -3.93 5.28
CA ASN A 115 -11.31 -3.25 4.11
C ASN A 115 -12.31 -4.13 3.32
N VAL A 116 -12.04 -5.42 3.15
CA VAL A 116 -13.01 -6.37 2.56
C VAL A 116 -14.30 -6.41 3.40
N TYR A 117 -14.18 -6.50 4.71
CA TYR A 117 -15.33 -6.44 5.61
C TYR A 117 -16.17 -5.17 5.40
N ARG A 118 -15.53 -4.01 5.25
CA ARG A 118 -16.22 -2.73 4.98
C ARG A 118 -16.85 -2.65 3.60
N VAL A 119 -16.26 -3.29 2.60
CA VAL A 119 -16.89 -3.41 1.27
C VAL A 119 -18.18 -4.21 1.39
N MET A 120 -18.16 -5.32 2.14
CA MET A 120 -19.30 -6.21 2.32
C MET A 120 -20.36 -5.69 3.28
N ASN A 121 -19.98 -4.87 4.26
CA ASN A 121 -20.86 -4.33 5.29
C ASN A 121 -20.87 -2.80 5.25
N ARG A 122 -21.98 -2.22 4.77
CA ARG A 122 -22.17 -0.76 4.68
C ARG A 122 -22.19 -0.06 6.05
N ASP A 123 -22.56 -0.78 7.11
CA ASP A 123 -22.61 -0.23 8.46
C ASP A 123 -21.26 -0.32 9.18
N ALA A 124 -20.25 -0.96 8.57
CA ALA A 124 -18.92 -1.04 9.13
C ALA A 124 -18.22 0.32 9.05
N ARG A 125 -18.12 0.98 10.21
CA ARG A 125 -17.47 2.29 10.35
C ARG A 125 -15.99 2.22 10.71
N VAL A 126 -15.44 1.04 11.01
CA VAL A 126 -14.03 0.86 11.33
C VAL A 126 -13.16 1.22 10.11
N ILE A 127 -12.12 2.03 10.28
CA ILE A 127 -11.22 2.46 9.20
C ILE A 127 -9.80 2.03 9.60
N PRO A 128 -9.23 0.99 8.96
CA PRO A 128 -7.89 0.52 9.24
C PRO A 128 -6.83 1.40 8.56
N MET A 129 -5.82 1.81 9.31
CA MET A 129 -4.70 2.59 8.82
C MET A 129 -3.40 1.95 9.30
N ILE A 130 -2.43 1.79 8.41
CA ILE A 130 -1.09 1.40 8.78
C ILE A 130 -0.28 2.67 8.98
N TRP A 131 0.35 2.80 10.15
CA TRP A 131 1.28 3.86 10.46
C TRP A 131 2.63 3.26 10.80
N ILE A 132 3.67 3.75 10.15
CA ILE A 132 5.03 3.24 10.26
C ILE A 132 5.95 4.45 10.40
N ASP A 133 6.86 4.37 11.36
CA ASP A 133 8.03 5.23 11.51
C ASP A 133 9.30 4.38 11.68
N LYS A 134 10.42 4.99 12.04
CA LYS A 134 11.71 4.30 12.16
C LYS A 134 11.76 3.28 13.31
N GLU A 135 10.88 3.41 14.31
CA GLU A 135 10.94 2.65 15.55
C GLU A 135 9.72 1.75 15.75
N SER A 136 8.65 1.98 14.99
CA SER A 136 7.36 1.35 15.22
C SER A 136 6.55 1.16 13.94
N ALA A 137 5.72 0.11 13.96
CA ALA A 137 4.70 -0.16 12.96
C ALA A 137 3.41 -0.53 13.66
N VAL A 138 2.32 0.17 13.33
CA VAL A 138 1.04 0.10 14.05
C VAL A 138 -0.11 -0.03 13.06
N LEU A 139 -1.03 -0.95 13.36
CA LEU A 139 -2.37 -0.95 12.77
C LEU A 139 -3.30 -0.12 13.65
N MET A 140 -3.69 1.05 13.18
CA MET A 140 -4.63 1.94 13.84
C MET A 140 -6.05 1.72 13.31
N LEU A 141 -7.04 1.70 14.20
CA LEU A 141 -8.45 1.63 13.85
C LEU A 141 -9.13 2.95 14.21
N ARG A 142 -9.64 3.66 13.20
CA ARG A 142 -10.46 4.86 13.40
C ARG A 142 -11.94 4.50 13.30
N ILE A 143 -12.73 4.91 14.29
CA ILE A 143 -14.20 4.71 14.30
C ILE A 143 -14.86 6.09 14.36
N PRO A 144 -15.46 6.59 13.26
CA PRO A 144 -16.23 7.82 13.26
C PRO A 144 -17.62 7.61 13.91
N PHE A 145 -18.00 8.57 14.76
CA PHE A 145 -19.30 8.62 15.45
C PHE A 145 -20.37 9.29 14.57
#